data_AF-A0A351DCT8-F1
#
_entry.id   AF-A0A351DCT8-F1
#
_cell.length_a   1.000
_cell.length_b   1.000
_cell.length_c   1.000
_cell.angle_alpha   90.00
_cell.angle_beta   90.00
_cell.angle_gamma   90.00
#
_symmetry.space_group_name_H-M   'P 1'
#
loop_
_entity.id
_entity.type
_entity.pdbx_description
1 polymer ?
#
loop_
_entity_poly.entity_id
_entity_poly.type
_entity_poly.pdbx_seq_one_letter_code
_entity_poly.pdbx_strand_id
1 'polypeptide(L)'
;MFYSTRYESPVGPLEIRFSTKGIRRVLLPGREIVEDEALTPDRSSAVVDKTVKQLNEYFDGRRERFDLPLDLDGTEFQMLVWESL
;
A
#
# COMPACT_ATOMS: atom_id res chain seq x y z
N MET A 1 -8.74 12.33 1.31
CA MET A 1 -7.71 12.72 0.33
C MET A 1 -6.75 11.57 0.20
N PHE A 2 -6.56 11.08 -1.02
CA PHE A 2 -5.73 9.92 -1.30
C PHE A 2 -4.45 10.36 -2.00
N TYR A 3 -3.37 9.62 -1.77
CA TYR A 3 -2.09 9.84 -2.42
C TYR A 3 -1.52 8.51 -2.87
N SER A 4 -0.73 8.54 -3.94
CA SER A 4 -0.08 7.36 -4.48
C SER A 4 1.43 7.57 -4.57
N THR A 5 2.17 6.48 -4.35
CA THR A 5 3.60 6.41 -4.66
C THR A 5 3.86 5.18 -5.53
N ARG A 6 4.94 5.24 -6.30
CA ARG A 6 5.40 4.12 -7.12
C ARG A 6 6.68 3.56 -6.51
N TYR A 7 6.70 2.25 -6.29
CA TYR A 7 7.84 1.53 -5.73
C TYR A 7 8.33 0.49 -6.73
N GLU A 8 9.60 0.56 -7.11
CA GLU A 8 10.21 -0.44 -7.99
C GLU A 8 10.61 -1.66 -7.16
N SER A 9 9.91 -2.78 -7.36
CA SER A 9 10.17 -4.04 -6.64
C SER A 9 10.79 -5.09 -7.56
N PRO A 10 11.43 -6.14 -7.01
CA PRO A 10 11.90 -7.29 -7.79
C PRO A 10 10.81 -8.01 -8.59
N VAL A 11 9.54 -7.84 -8.23
CA VAL A 11 8.38 -8.42 -8.94
C VAL A 11 7.72 -7.43 -9.91
N GLY A 12 8.36 -6.28 -10.13
CA GLY A 12 7.90 -5.19 -11.02
C GLY A 12 7.44 -3.94 -10.26
N PRO A 13 7.03 -2.88 -10.98
CA PRO A 13 6.58 -1.64 -10.38
C PRO A 13 5.27 -1.82 -9.61
N LEU A 14 5.32 -1.54 -8.31
CA LEU A 14 4.15 -1.51 -7.44
C LEU A 14 3.61 -0.09 -7.35
N GLU A 15 2.31 0.07 -7.51
CA GLU A 15 1.61 1.32 -7.16
C GLU A 15 0.97 1.16 -5.80
N ILE A 16 1.33 2.01 -4.86
CA ILE A 16 0.79 1.96 -3.49
C ILE A 16 -0.05 3.20 -3.28
N ARG A 17 -1.30 3.00 -2.92
CA ARG A 17 -2.25 4.06 -2.58
C ARG A 17 -2.45 4.13 -1.09
N PHE A 18 -2.54 5.35 -0.61
CA PHE A 18 -2.67 5.67 0.80
C PHE A 18 -3.82 6.64 1.01
N SER A 19 -4.45 6.52 2.17
CA SER A 19 -5.33 7.53 2.72
C SER A 19 -4.62 8.32 3.83
N THR A 20 -5.35 9.22 4.47
CA THR A 20 -4.87 9.89 5.69
C THR A 20 -4.69 8.95 6.87
N LYS A 21 -5.28 7.75 6.84
CA LYS A 21 -5.21 6.76 7.93
C LYS A 21 -4.09 5.74 7.72
N GLY A 22 -3.80 5.35 6.47
CA GLY A 22 -2.79 4.33 6.20
C GLY A 22 -2.79 3.85 4.74
N ILE A 23 -2.20 2.68 4.52
CA ILE A 23 -2.16 2.02 3.22
C ILE A 23 -3.55 1.51 2.88
N ARG A 24 -4.03 1.93 1.70
CA ARG A 24 -5.35 1.60 1.18
C ARG A 24 -5.28 0.43 0.21
N ARG A 25 -4.30 0.46 -0.70
CA ARG A 25 -4.10 -0.56 -1.73
C ARG A 25 -2.64 -0.68 -2.12
N VAL A 26 -2.26 -1.89 -2.54
CA VAL A 26 -1.01 -2.19 -3.23
C VAL A 26 -1.38 -2.87 -4.55
N LEU A 27 -1.03 -2.26 -5.67
CA LEU A 27 -1.33 -2.74 -7.01
C LEU A 27 -0.07 -3.33 -7.64
N LEU A 28 -0.22 -4.52 -8.19
CA LEU A 28 0.80 -5.20 -9.00
C LEU A 28 0.84 -4.62 -10.43
N PRO A 29 1.95 -4.80 -11.15
CA PRO A 29 2.08 -4.33 -12.53
C PRO A 29 0.93 -4.83 -13.41
N GLY A 30 0.35 -3.92 -14.22
CA GLY A 30 -0.72 -4.24 -15.16
C GLY A 30 -2.11 -4.39 -14.54
N ARG A 31 -2.29 -4.08 -13.24
CA ARG A 31 -3.60 -3.95 -12.62
C ARG A 31 -4.03 -2.48 -12.65
N GLU A 32 -5.09 -2.19 -13.39
CA GLU A 32 -5.77 -0.89 -13.34
C GLU A 32 -7.03 -0.99 -12.47
N ILE A 33 -7.30 0.06 -11.70
CA ILE A 33 -8.55 0.19 -10.95
C ILE A 33 -9.26 1.45 -11.47
N VAL A 34 -10.54 1.30 -11.78
CA VAL A 34 -11.41 2.33 -12.40
C VAL A 34 -11.92 3.36 -11.38
N GLU A 35 -11.47 3.31 -10.12
CA GLU A 35 -11.94 4.24 -9.11
C GLU A 35 -11.26 5.60 -9.23
N ASP A 36 -12.07 6.57 -9.68
CA ASP A 36 -11.85 8.01 -9.78
C ASP A 36 -11.72 8.68 -8.39
N GLU A 37 -10.91 8.11 -7.51
CA GLU A 37 -10.47 8.86 -6.34
C GLU A 37 -9.47 9.91 -6.82
N ALA A 38 -9.73 11.19 -6.53
CA ALA A 38 -8.79 12.27 -6.86
C ALA A 38 -7.44 11.99 -6.15
N LEU A 39 -6.51 11.41 -6.89
CA LEU A 39 -5.17 11.08 -6.41
C LEU A 39 -4.32 12.34 -6.51
N THR A 40 -3.87 12.81 -5.35
CA THR A 40 -2.77 13.77 -5.34
C THR A 40 -1.46 13.02 -5.52
N PRO A 41 -0.65 13.35 -6.55
CA PRO A 41 0.66 12.76 -6.69
C PRO A 41 1.52 13.15 -5.49
N ASP A 42 2.11 12.12 -4.90
CA ASP A 42 3.29 12.18 -4.05
C ASP A 42 3.27 13.26 -2.95
N ARG A 43 2.56 12.95 -1.85
CA ARG A 43 2.82 13.61 -0.58
C ARG A 43 3.86 12.78 0.15
N SER A 44 5.10 13.27 0.23
CA SER A 44 6.06 12.75 1.22
C SER A 44 5.39 12.85 2.59
N SER A 45 5.07 11.68 3.13
CA SER A 45 4.41 11.49 4.40
C SER A 45 5.21 10.44 5.15
N ALA A 46 5.25 10.55 6.47
CA ALA A 46 5.96 9.57 7.30
C ALA A 46 5.51 8.12 7.04
N VAL A 47 4.27 7.92 6.57
CA VAL A 47 3.74 6.60 6.21
C VAL A 47 4.33 6.10 4.89
N VAL A 48 4.50 6.97 3.89
CA VAL A 48 5.15 6.61 2.60
C VAL A 48 6.59 6.17 2.87
N ASP A 49 7.36 6.98 3.59
CA ASP A 49 8.77 6.70 3.87
C ASP A 49 8.92 5.39 4.68
N LYS A 50 8.04 5.18 5.67
CA LYS A 50 8.00 3.93 6.45
C LYS A 50 7.66 2.74 5.57
N THR A 51 6.73 2.90 4.63
CA THR A 51 6.32 1.83 3.70
C THR A 51 7.46 1.44 2.76
N VAL A 52 8.09 2.41 2.09
CA VAL A 52 9.22 2.18 1.19
C VAL A 52 10.38 1.52 1.96
N LYS A 53 10.69 1.99 3.16
CA LYS A 53 11.74 1.39 4.00
C LYS A 53 11.44 -0.07 4.31
N GLN A 54 10.23 -0.39 4.75
CA GLN A 54 9.89 -1.77 5.11
C GLN A 54 9.80 -2.69 3.88
N LEU A 55 9.39 -2.18 2.73
CA LEU A 55 9.44 -2.94 1.47
C LEU A 55 10.87 -3.28 1.08
N ASN A 56 11.80 -2.32 1.17
CA ASN A 56 13.22 -2.59 0.92
C ASN A 56 13.74 -3.69 1.88
N GLU A 57 13.45 -3.57 3.18
CA GLU A 57 13.86 -4.58 4.17
C GLU A 57 13.24 -5.96 3.89
N TYR A 58 11.99 -6.01 3.43
CA TYR A 58 11.30 -7.25 3.08
C TYR A 58 11.92 -7.93 1.86
N PHE A 59 12.14 -7.18 0.78
CA PHE A 59 12.75 -7.71 -0.44
C PHE A 59 14.23 -8.05 -0.27
N ASP A 60 14.93 -7.43 0.68
CA ASP A 60 16.28 -7.81 1.11
C ASP A 60 16.30 -9.04 2.03
N GLY A 61 15.13 -9.59 2.41
CA GLY A 61 15.02 -10.72 3.33
C GLY A 61 15.34 -10.38 4.79
N ARG A 62 15.43 -9.10 5.15
CA ARG A 62 15.73 -8.61 6.51
C ARG A 62 14.49 -8.41 7.38
N ARG A 63 13.30 -8.47 6.78
CA ARG A 63 12.01 -8.29 7.46
C ARG A 63 11.02 -9.35 7.01
N GLU A 64 10.34 -9.93 7.99
CA GLU A 64 9.25 -10.89 7.75
C GLU A 64 7.88 -10.34 8.17
N ARG A 65 7.84 -9.24 8.95
CA ARG A 65 6.60 -8.64 9.47
C ARG A 65 6.54 -7.15 9.19
N PHE A 66 5.38 -6.68 8.76
CA PHE A 66 5.12 -5.26 8.53
C PHE A 66 4.52 -4.60 9.77
N ASP A 67 4.94 -3.36 10.02
CA ASP A 67 4.36 -2.46 11.02
C ASP A 67 3.96 -1.17 10.29
N LEU A 68 2.84 -1.24 9.57
CA LEU A 68 2.32 -0.17 8.74
C LEU A 68 0.83 0.00 9.05
N PRO A 69 0.33 1.25 9.16
CA PRO A 69 -1.09 1.47 9.34
C PRO A 69 -1.83 1.06 8.06
N LEU A 70 -2.87 0.25 8.21
CA LEU A 70 -3.74 -0.18 7.11
C LEU A 70 -5.09 0.55 7.22
N ASP A 71 -5.59 1.01 6.08
CA ASP A 71 -6.94 1.57 5.96
C ASP A 71 -7.76 0.63 5.07
N LEU A 72 -8.12 -0.52 5.63
CA LEU A 72 -8.90 -1.54 4.93
C LEU A 72 -10.33 -1.05 4.71
N ASP A 73 -10.85 -1.31 3.51
CA ASP A 73 -12.27 -1.17 3.20
C ASP A 73 -12.65 -2.24 2.20
N GLY A 74 -13.66 -2.97 2.62
CA GLY A 74 -14.21 -4.11 1.93
C GLY A 74 -15.54 -4.44 2.57
N THR A 75 -16.23 -5.38 1.96
CA THR A 75 -17.44 -5.97 2.54
C THR A 75 -17.13 -6.57 3.91
N GLU A 76 -18.16 -6.74 4.76
CA GLU A 76 -18.02 -7.41 6.06
C GLU A 76 -17.33 -8.76 5.94
N PHE A 77 -17.64 -9.52 4.88
CA PHE A 77 -16.98 -10.80 4.61
C PHE A 77 -15.47 -10.63 4.33
N GLN A 78 -15.09 -9.64 3.52
CA GLN A 78 -13.67 -9.37 3.23
C GLN A 78 -12.92 -8.96 4.49
N MET A 79 -13.51 -8.09 5.31
CA MET A 79 -12.92 -7.67 6.59
C MET A 79 -12.69 -8.86 7.52
N LEU A 80 -13.70 -9.73 7.68
CA LEU A 80 -13.57 -10.95 8.50
C LEU A 80 -12.46 -11.88 8.00
N VAL A 81 -12.32 -12.03 6.68
CA VAL A 81 -11.24 -12.83 6.09
C VAL A 81 -9.89 -12.18 6.39
N TRP A 82 -9.75 -10.87 6.20
CA TRP A 82 -8.49 -10.18 6.44
C TRP A 82 -8.06 -10.16 7.92
N GLU A 83 -9.01 -10.10 8.86
CA GLU A 83 -8.71 -10.20 10.30
C GLU A 83 -8.20 -11.60 10.71
N SER A 84 -8.43 -12.62 9.88
CA SER A 84 -8.02 -14.00 10.13
C SER A 84 -6.67 -14.40 9.53
N LEU A 85 -6.02 -13.51 8.76
CA LEU A 85 -4.74 -13.72 8.08
C LEU A 85 -3.54 -13.30 8.95
#